data_AF-A0A929PRN5-F1
#
_entry.id   AF-A0A929PRN5-F1
#
_cell.length_a   1.000
_cell.length_b   1.000
_cell.length_c   1.000
_cell.angle_alpha   90.00
_cell.angle_beta   90.00
_cell.angle_gamma   90.00
#
_symmetry.space_group_name_H-M   'P 1'
#
loop_
_entity.id
_entity.type
_entity.pdbx_description
1 polymer ?
#
loop_
_entity_poly.entity_id
_entity_poly.type
_entity_poly.pdbx_seq_one_letter_code
_entity_poly.pdbx_strand_id
1 'polypeptide(L)'
;MFSFFRSLPARLATRQGWRALVSAFGLGAISALALPPVHLVPVLLLTVPGLLILLGSAGSWKRAALLGFCWGWGYHVAGLYWITEALFTDIGTWWWLVPIAVPAIGLPLAAFMVPVAVLAWWLQPGWPRWLGLASAWVLSDMARGVLFTGFPWNLPGSVWAFDALPMQGAALVGVHGLSLITLLLVGLPMLGRRAMLGGVAALAALGGYGFFRLSAEEPAPKPVTLVLAQGNIAQEAKWREEARWPIFQSYLDLTRQGIDAALTESPPGNRIVVVWPETASPFLLANDLDARRFVADGLRTGDENRPAILLGGSVRAEWGPEGQLTTAYNSLVAVNDQAEVLGVYDKAHLVPFGEYMPLRGLIPLRLVQGGVDFSSGPGQVVMTLPGLPGFRPLICYEIIFPGEVVGSQRPEWMLNVTNDAWFGTSAGPYQHLAAARMRAVEQGLPVARAAQTGISAIYDGRGRWVAGLGLGVKGLVISSLPSPLPPTVFSKTGSWPVLIFAVISLGALVVLRRTASILRNREMY
;
A
#
# COMPACT_ATOMS: atom_id res chain seq x y z
N MET A 1 -17.97 21.87 -26.12
CA MET A 1 -17.03 21.32 -25.10
C MET A 1 -15.83 22.25 -24.82
N PHE A 2 -15.16 22.83 -25.83
CA PHE A 2 -13.98 23.69 -25.63
C PHE A 2 -14.19 25.01 -24.85
N SER A 3 -15.36 25.65 -24.89
CA SER A 3 -15.60 26.90 -24.11
C SER A 3 -15.77 26.65 -22.61
N PHE A 4 -16.31 25.48 -22.22
CA PHE A 4 -16.49 25.10 -20.82
C PHE A 4 -15.14 24.98 -20.10
N PHE A 5 -14.18 24.26 -20.69
CA PHE A 5 -12.83 24.10 -20.14
C PHE A 5 -12.04 25.41 -20.07
N ARG A 6 -12.22 26.34 -21.02
CA ARG A 6 -11.60 27.68 -20.95
C ARG A 6 -12.19 28.57 -19.84
N SER A 7 -13.48 28.39 -19.53
CA SER A 7 -14.17 29.18 -18.50
C SER A 7 -14.02 28.63 -17.08
N LEU A 8 -13.62 27.36 -16.93
CA LEU A 8 -13.54 26.67 -15.63
C LEU A 8 -12.58 27.35 -14.64
N PRO A 9 -11.36 27.78 -15.02
CA PRO A 9 -10.46 28.50 -14.12
C PRO A 9 -11.07 29.81 -13.59
N ALA A 10 -11.68 30.61 -14.48
CA ALA A 10 -12.34 31.85 -14.10
C ALA A 10 -13.53 31.60 -13.17
N ARG A 11 -14.35 30.59 -13.46
CA ARG A 11 -15.50 30.20 -12.62
C ARG A 11 -15.08 29.70 -11.25
N LEU A 12 -13.96 28.98 -11.13
CA LEU A 12 -13.41 28.53 -9.85
C LEU A 12 -12.84 29.70 -9.05
N ALA A 13 -12.10 30.60 -9.71
CA ALA A 13 -11.51 31.78 -9.08
C ALA A 13 -12.57 32.72 -8.46
N THR A 14 -13.77 32.77 -9.05
CA THR A 14 -14.89 33.57 -8.53
C THR A 14 -15.76 32.86 -7.49
N ARG A 15 -15.51 31.58 -7.17
CA ARG A 15 -16.27 30.89 -6.11
C ARG A 15 -15.90 31.45 -4.75
N GLN A 16 -16.91 31.85 -3.98
CA GLN A 16 -16.77 32.33 -2.61
C GLN A 16 -17.65 31.53 -1.65
N GLY A 17 -17.40 31.66 -0.34
CA GLY A 17 -18.20 31.04 0.70
C GLY A 17 -18.32 29.52 0.56
N TRP A 18 -19.45 28.94 0.95
CA TRP A 18 -19.66 27.49 0.90
C TRP A 18 -19.45 26.87 -0.48
N ARG A 19 -19.71 27.61 -1.57
CA ARG A 19 -19.55 27.11 -2.95
C ARG A 19 -18.09 26.73 -3.26
N ALA A 20 -17.12 27.50 -2.74
CA ALA A 20 -15.71 27.18 -2.93
C ALA A 20 -15.27 25.95 -2.11
N LEU A 21 -15.89 25.73 -0.94
CA LEU A 21 -15.63 24.55 -0.11
C LEU A 21 -16.15 23.28 -0.77
N VAL A 22 -17.37 23.33 -1.31
CA VAL A 22 -17.97 22.23 -2.10
C VAL A 22 -17.13 21.95 -3.34
N SER A 23 -16.66 22.99 -4.05
CA SER A 23 -15.73 22.80 -5.16
C SER A 23 -14.45 22.12 -4.71
N ALA A 24 -13.83 22.55 -3.61
CA ALA A 24 -12.61 21.94 -3.09
C ALA A 24 -12.83 20.44 -2.77
N PHE A 25 -13.91 20.11 -2.05
CA PHE A 25 -14.31 18.73 -1.78
C PHE A 25 -14.50 17.91 -3.06
N GLY A 26 -15.26 18.44 -4.02
CA GLY A 26 -15.49 17.77 -5.30
C GLY A 26 -14.20 17.52 -6.09
N LEU A 27 -13.29 18.49 -6.13
CA LEU A 27 -11.98 18.31 -6.78
C LEU A 27 -11.13 17.24 -6.08
N GLY A 28 -11.18 17.19 -4.74
CA GLY A 28 -10.55 16.12 -3.97
C GLY A 28 -11.13 14.76 -4.33
N ALA A 29 -12.46 14.62 -4.29
CA ALA A 29 -13.16 13.38 -4.60
C ALA A 29 -12.87 12.89 -6.02
N ILE A 30 -12.91 13.79 -7.01
CA ILE A 30 -12.57 13.48 -8.40
C ILE A 30 -11.11 13.03 -8.55
N SER A 31 -10.19 13.53 -7.72
CA SER A 31 -8.78 13.12 -7.76
C SER A 31 -8.58 11.65 -7.40
N ALA A 32 -9.50 11.05 -6.63
CA ALA A 32 -9.45 9.63 -6.31
C ALA A 32 -9.62 8.73 -7.54
N LEU A 33 -10.20 9.23 -8.65
CA LEU A 33 -10.30 8.46 -9.91
C LEU A 33 -8.94 8.18 -10.55
N ALA A 34 -7.87 8.90 -10.15
CA ALA A 34 -6.51 8.60 -10.60
C ALA A 34 -5.93 7.32 -9.95
N LEU A 35 -6.51 6.88 -8.83
CA LEU A 35 -6.05 5.71 -8.08
C LEU A 35 -6.55 4.40 -8.72
N PRO A 36 -5.93 3.25 -8.38
CA PRO A 36 -6.49 1.95 -8.72
C PRO A 36 -7.91 1.79 -8.17
N PRO A 37 -8.80 1.07 -8.88
CA PRO A 37 -8.59 0.40 -10.18
C PRO A 37 -8.85 1.30 -11.40
N VAL A 38 -9.24 2.56 -11.21
CA VAL A 38 -9.74 3.42 -12.30
C VAL A 38 -8.61 4.00 -13.14
N HIS A 39 -7.49 4.38 -12.51
CA HIS A 39 -6.28 4.87 -13.19
C HIS A 39 -6.50 6.07 -14.14
N LEU A 40 -7.49 6.93 -13.89
CA LEU A 40 -7.73 8.15 -14.66
C LEU A 40 -6.76 9.26 -14.25
N VAL A 41 -5.46 9.01 -14.37
CA VAL A 41 -4.36 9.92 -14.00
C VAL A 41 -4.53 11.35 -14.57
N PRO A 42 -5.00 11.55 -15.84
CA PRO A 42 -5.18 12.89 -16.40
C PRO A 42 -6.13 13.79 -15.61
N VAL A 43 -7.00 13.24 -14.77
CA VAL A 43 -7.91 14.04 -13.94
C VAL A 43 -7.16 14.99 -13.00
N LEU A 44 -5.93 14.62 -12.59
CA LEU A 44 -5.07 15.43 -11.73
C LEU A 44 -4.62 16.73 -12.41
N LEU A 45 -4.59 16.79 -13.75
CA LEU A 45 -4.33 18.01 -14.53
C LEU A 45 -5.42 19.07 -14.34
N LEU A 46 -6.59 18.68 -13.84
CA LEU A 46 -7.70 19.59 -13.54
C LEU A 46 -7.83 19.84 -12.04
N THR A 47 -7.73 18.79 -11.23
CA THR A 47 -8.06 18.89 -9.80
C THR A 47 -6.99 19.56 -8.96
N VAL A 48 -5.70 19.30 -9.22
CA VAL A 48 -4.59 19.93 -8.49
C VAL A 48 -4.44 21.41 -8.88
N PRO A 49 -4.43 21.79 -10.18
CA PRO A 49 -4.55 23.19 -10.59
C PRO A 49 -5.82 23.88 -10.07
N GLY A 50 -6.95 23.17 -10.04
CA GLY A 50 -8.20 23.69 -9.48
C GLY A 50 -8.07 24.06 -8.00
N LEU A 51 -7.39 23.23 -7.20
CA LEU A 51 -7.07 23.56 -5.81
C LEU A 51 -6.20 24.82 -5.73
N LEU A 52 -5.13 24.92 -6.52
CA LEU A 52 -4.25 26.09 -6.55
C LEU A 52 -4.99 27.40 -6.87
N ILE A 53 -5.96 27.34 -7.79
CA ILE A 53 -6.82 28.48 -8.13
C ILE A 53 -7.68 28.89 -6.93
N LEU A 54 -8.34 27.92 -6.27
CA LEU A 54 -9.15 28.19 -5.08
C LEU A 54 -8.31 28.78 -3.94
N LEU A 55 -7.10 28.27 -3.73
CA LEU A 55 -6.15 28.81 -2.75
C LEU A 55 -5.74 30.24 -3.14
N GLY A 56 -5.47 30.51 -4.42
CA GLY A 56 -5.11 31.86 -4.88
C GLY A 56 -6.19 32.92 -4.63
N SER A 57 -7.47 32.53 -4.61
CA SER A 57 -8.60 33.40 -4.29
C SER A 57 -8.92 33.50 -2.79
N ALA A 58 -8.19 32.79 -1.92
CA ALA A 58 -8.46 32.81 -0.49
C ALA A 58 -7.95 34.12 0.13
N GLY A 59 -8.86 34.87 0.79
CA GLY A 59 -8.51 36.13 1.45
C GLY A 59 -7.75 35.99 2.78
N SER A 60 -7.59 34.77 3.31
CA SER A 60 -6.90 34.54 4.59
C SER A 60 -6.35 33.12 4.70
N TRP A 61 -5.37 32.93 5.60
CA TRP A 61 -4.79 31.61 5.87
C TRP A 61 -5.81 30.62 6.42
N LYS A 62 -6.77 31.08 7.24
CA LYS A 62 -7.88 30.25 7.76
C LYS A 62 -8.73 29.72 6.62
N ARG A 63 -8.96 30.54 5.60
CA ARG A 63 -9.73 30.16 4.43
C ARG A 63 -8.97 29.15 3.56
N ALA A 64 -7.66 29.36 3.37
CA ALA A 64 -6.80 28.41 2.67
C ALA A 64 -6.74 27.05 3.38
N ALA A 65 -6.60 27.06 4.72
CA ALA A 65 -6.66 25.86 5.56
C ALA A 65 -7.96 25.09 5.34
N LEU A 66 -9.11 25.77 5.37
CA LEU A 66 -10.41 25.13 5.17
C LEU A 66 -10.59 24.59 3.75
N LEU A 67 -10.08 25.27 2.72
CA LEU A 67 -10.09 24.76 1.34
C LEU A 67 -9.22 23.51 1.19
N GLY A 68 -8.01 23.53 1.75
CA GLY A 68 -7.13 22.36 1.79
C GLY A 68 -7.76 21.18 2.52
N PHE A 69 -8.36 21.44 3.68
CA PHE A 69 -9.10 20.46 4.46
C PHE A 69 -10.25 19.86 3.65
N CYS A 70 -11.14 20.68 3.07
CA CYS A 70 -12.26 20.17 2.27
C CYS A 70 -11.77 19.34 1.07
N TRP A 71 -10.70 19.77 0.40
CA TRP A 71 -10.10 19.02 -0.69
C TRP A 71 -9.56 17.66 -0.22
N GLY A 72 -8.76 17.64 0.86
CA GLY A 72 -8.24 16.40 1.43
C GLY A 72 -9.36 15.47 1.88
N TRP A 73 -10.42 16.04 2.48
CA TRP A 73 -11.58 15.29 2.92
C TRP A 73 -12.30 14.60 1.77
N GLY A 74 -12.55 15.32 0.67
CA GLY A 74 -13.12 14.72 -0.54
C GLY A 74 -12.24 13.60 -1.11
N TYR A 75 -10.93 13.81 -1.17
CA TYR A 75 -9.96 12.82 -1.66
C TYR A 75 -9.98 11.54 -0.82
N HIS A 76 -9.95 11.66 0.51
CA HIS A 76 -9.96 10.49 1.40
C HIS A 76 -11.32 9.81 1.44
N VAL A 77 -12.43 10.55 1.44
CA VAL A 77 -13.78 9.96 1.41
C VAL A 77 -14.00 9.14 0.14
N ALA A 78 -13.65 9.70 -1.03
CA ALA A 78 -13.80 8.98 -2.29
C ALA A 78 -12.74 7.88 -2.48
N GLY A 79 -11.51 8.10 -2.02
CA GLY A 79 -10.40 7.14 -2.18
C GLY A 79 -10.42 5.97 -1.20
N LEU A 80 -11.13 6.11 -0.08
CA LEU A 80 -11.21 5.12 1.01
C LEU A 80 -12.64 4.66 1.30
N TYR A 81 -13.60 4.89 0.38
CA TYR A 81 -14.99 4.47 0.54
C TYR A 81 -15.13 2.97 0.89
N TRP A 82 -14.19 2.17 0.40
CA TRP A 82 -14.12 0.73 0.61
C TRP A 82 -13.88 0.32 2.07
N ILE A 83 -13.44 1.23 2.95
CA ILE A 83 -13.32 0.91 4.39
C ILE A 83 -14.70 0.55 4.98
N THR A 84 -15.79 1.06 4.40
CA THR A 84 -17.15 0.68 4.78
C THR A 84 -17.44 -0.81 4.58
N GLU A 85 -16.72 -1.51 3.69
CA GLU A 85 -16.83 -2.97 3.48
C GLU A 85 -16.56 -3.76 4.78
N ALA A 86 -15.66 -3.27 5.63
CA ALA A 86 -15.39 -3.90 6.91
C ALA A 86 -16.63 -3.91 7.84
N LEU A 87 -17.50 -2.90 7.74
CA LEU A 87 -18.73 -2.83 8.54
C LEU A 87 -19.79 -3.82 8.06
N PHE A 88 -19.76 -4.23 6.79
CA PHE A 88 -20.72 -5.18 6.25
C PHE A 88 -20.53 -6.61 6.80
N THR A 89 -19.35 -6.92 7.34
CA THR A 89 -19.07 -8.19 8.01
C THR A 89 -19.97 -8.45 9.23
N ASP A 90 -20.51 -7.39 9.85
CA ASP A 90 -21.50 -7.45 10.92
C ASP A 90 -22.47 -6.27 10.79
N ILE A 91 -23.13 -6.22 9.62
CA ILE A 91 -24.01 -5.10 9.27
C ILE A 91 -25.21 -4.97 10.23
N GLY A 92 -25.66 -6.08 10.81
CA GLY A 92 -26.76 -6.08 11.78
C GLY A 92 -26.47 -5.17 12.98
N THR A 93 -25.22 -5.17 13.44
CA THR A 93 -24.76 -4.34 14.55
C THR A 93 -24.39 -2.91 14.11
N TRP A 94 -23.74 -2.78 12.95
CA TRP A 94 -23.03 -1.55 12.57
C TRP A 94 -23.65 -0.74 11.42
N TRP A 95 -24.85 -1.10 10.92
CA TRP A 95 -25.48 -0.43 9.77
C TRP A 95 -25.54 1.11 9.88
N TRP A 96 -25.73 1.66 11.08
CA TRP A 96 -25.85 3.10 11.31
C TRP A 96 -24.52 3.85 11.15
N LEU A 97 -23.37 3.16 11.23
CA LEU A 97 -22.05 3.75 10.98
C LEU A 97 -21.72 3.87 9.50
N VAL A 98 -22.40 3.15 8.62
CA VAL A 98 -22.11 3.10 7.17
C VAL A 98 -21.95 4.50 6.54
N PRO A 99 -22.88 5.45 6.72
CA PRO A 99 -22.72 6.79 6.13
C PRO A 99 -21.74 7.69 6.91
N ILE A 100 -21.26 7.28 8.08
CA ILE A 100 -20.46 8.10 9.01
C ILE A 100 -18.99 7.71 9.02
N ALA A 101 -18.68 6.41 8.95
CA ALA A 101 -17.35 5.87 9.22
C ALA A 101 -16.27 6.44 8.31
N VAL A 102 -16.47 6.37 6.99
CA VAL A 102 -15.51 6.91 6.02
C VAL A 102 -15.40 8.43 6.08
N PRO A 103 -16.51 9.21 6.11
CA PRO A 103 -16.43 10.65 6.38
C PRO A 103 -15.67 10.98 7.66
N ALA A 104 -15.89 10.26 8.76
CA ALA A 104 -15.22 10.47 10.03
C ALA A 104 -13.71 10.16 9.96
N ILE A 105 -13.31 9.03 9.38
CA ILE A 105 -11.90 8.67 9.14
C ILE A 105 -11.22 9.68 8.21
N GLY A 106 -11.97 10.21 7.24
CA GLY A 106 -11.49 11.24 6.33
C GLY A 106 -11.12 12.57 7.03
N LEU A 107 -11.72 12.91 8.18
CA LEU A 107 -11.45 14.17 8.89
C LEU A 107 -10.00 14.31 9.39
N PRO A 108 -9.44 13.36 10.18
CA PRO A 108 -8.04 13.45 10.61
C PRO A 108 -7.08 13.34 9.42
N LEU A 109 -7.40 12.56 8.39
CA LEU A 109 -6.58 12.47 7.17
C LEU A 109 -6.56 13.79 6.38
N ALA A 110 -7.71 14.46 6.28
CA ALA A 110 -7.84 15.77 5.64
C ALA A 110 -6.99 16.86 6.33
N ALA A 111 -6.73 16.73 7.63
CA ALA A 111 -5.90 17.67 8.37
C ALA A 111 -4.46 17.74 7.83
N PHE A 112 -3.93 16.65 7.26
CA PHE A 112 -2.62 16.64 6.60
C PHE A 112 -2.56 17.57 5.38
N MET A 113 -3.69 17.91 4.77
CA MET A 113 -3.72 18.84 3.63
C MET A 113 -3.73 20.31 4.06
N VAL A 114 -3.99 20.61 5.33
CA VAL A 114 -4.01 21.98 5.88
C VAL A 114 -2.65 22.68 5.75
N PRO A 115 -1.52 22.14 6.25
CA PRO A 115 -0.22 22.81 6.12
C PRO A 115 0.19 22.99 4.66
N VAL A 116 -0.15 22.04 3.78
CA VAL A 116 0.10 22.12 2.33
C VAL A 116 -0.62 23.33 1.73
N ALA A 117 -1.92 23.45 2.01
CA ALA A 117 -2.75 24.52 1.49
C ALA A 117 -2.38 25.90 2.04
N VAL A 118 -2.09 25.98 3.34
CA VAL A 118 -1.65 27.24 3.97
C VAL A 118 -0.32 27.69 3.40
N LEU A 119 0.65 26.79 3.23
CA LEU A 119 1.95 27.15 2.68
C LEU A 119 1.86 27.58 1.22
N ALA A 120 1.10 26.85 0.40
CA ALA A 120 0.87 27.21 -1.00
C ALA A 120 0.13 28.55 -1.14
N TRP A 121 -0.91 28.79 -0.32
CA TRP A 121 -1.61 30.07 -0.27
C TRP A 121 -0.69 31.20 0.11
N TRP A 122 0.13 30.97 1.14
CA TRP A 122 1.11 31.94 1.60
C TRP A 122 1.97 32.29 0.38
N LEU A 123 2.69 31.34 -0.22
CA LEU A 123 3.72 31.60 -1.25
C LEU A 123 3.21 32.38 -2.48
N GLN A 124 4.14 33.11 -3.12
CA GLN A 124 3.86 33.96 -4.29
C GLN A 124 3.31 33.10 -5.46
N PRO A 125 2.31 33.61 -6.23
CA PRO A 125 1.80 32.93 -7.41
C PRO A 125 2.91 32.53 -8.40
N GLY A 126 2.68 31.45 -9.16
CA GLY A 126 3.62 30.90 -10.13
C GLY A 126 4.42 29.73 -9.57
N TRP A 127 5.67 29.57 -10.03
CA TRP A 127 6.56 28.47 -9.65
C TRP A 127 6.78 28.33 -8.13
N PRO A 128 6.98 29.42 -7.35
CA PRO A 128 7.17 29.33 -5.90
C PRO A 128 6.02 28.63 -5.18
N ARG A 129 4.77 29.06 -5.44
CA ARG A 129 3.56 28.46 -4.84
C ARG A 129 3.42 27.00 -5.19
N TRP A 130 3.69 26.64 -6.43
CA TRP A 130 3.46 25.30 -6.91
C TRP A 130 4.54 24.31 -6.43
N LEU A 131 5.83 24.68 -6.53
CA LEU A 131 6.90 23.89 -5.91
C LEU A 131 6.69 23.77 -4.40
N GLY A 132 6.22 24.84 -3.76
CA GLY A 132 5.84 24.84 -2.35
C GLY A 132 4.71 23.84 -2.04
N LEU A 133 3.67 23.78 -2.88
CA LEU A 133 2.59 22.81 -2.75
C LEU A 133 3.12 21.38 -2.90
N ALA A 134 3.89 21.09 -3.95
CA ALA A 134 4.37 19.74 -4.22
C ALA A 134 5.30 19.23 -3.11
N SER A 135 6.26 20.06 -2.67
CA SER A 135 7.18 19.71 -1.59
C SER A 135 6.47 19.57 -0.24
N ALA A 136 5.56 20.48 0.10
CA ALA A 136 4.80 20.37 1.35
C ALA A 136 3.87 19.16 1.37
N TRP A 137 3.28 18.80 0.22
CA TRP A 137 2.42 17.63 0.12
C TRP A 137 3.21 16.35 0.38
N VAL A 138 4.36 16.18 -0.26
CA VAL A 138 5.20 14.99 -0.04
C VAL A 138 5.67 14.90 1.41
N LEU A 139 6.07 16.02 2.04
CA LEU A 139 6.41 16.02 3.46
C LEU A 139 5.21 15.69 4.36
N SER A 140 4.01 16.16 3.98
CA SER A 140 2.79 15.84 4.71
C SER A 140 2.41 14.37 4.58
N ASP A 141 2.58 13.77 3.40
CA ASP A 141 2.40 12.34 3.18
C ASP A 141 3.42 11.50 3.95
N MET A 142 4.68 11.92 4.00
CA MET A 142 5.71 11.29 4.82
C MET A 142 5.36 11.36 6.31
N ALA A 143 4.89 12.52 6.79
CA ALA A 143 4.41 12.68 8.16
C ALA A 143 3.20 11.78 8.44
N ARG A 144 2.25 11.68 7.51
CA ARG A 144 1.08 10.79 7.59
C ARG A 144 1.48 9.32 7.63
N GLY A 145 2.62 8.95 7.05
CA GLY A 145 3.18 7.60 7.13
C GLY A 145 3.79 7.23 8.47
N VAL A 146 4.01 8.18 9.39
CA VAL A 146 4.71 7.95 10.67
C VAL A 146 3.87 8.38 11.89
N LEU A 147 3.11 9.48 11.78
CA LEU A 147 2.28 9.97 12.88
C LEU A 147 1.10 9.04 13.15
N PHE A 148 0.78 8.83 14.43
CA PHE A 148 -0.34 7.99 14.89
C PHE A 148 -0.31 6.57 14.31
N THR A 149 0.85 5.92 14.38
CA THR A 149 1.21 4.62 13.76
C THR A 149 1.29 4.63 12.24
N GLY A 150 0.84 5.69 11.57
CA GLY A 150 1.03 5.85 10.14
C GLY A 150 -0.06 5.21 9.28
N PHE A 151 -0.43 5.93 8.22
CA PHE A 151 -1.38 5.48 7.22
C PHE A 151 -0.95 5.97 5.83
N PRO A 152 0.11 5.40 5.21
CA PRO A 152 0.65 5.84 3.91
C PRO A 152 -0.18 5.35 2.71
N TRP A 153 -1.50 5.33 2.84
CA TRP A 153 -2.42 4.89 1.78
C TRP A 153 -2.63 5.99 0.72
N ASN A 154 -2.88 5.62 -0.54
CA ASN A 154 -3.18 6.55 -1.65
C ASN A 154 -2.16 7.69 -1.84
N LEU A 155 -0.87 7.38 -1.78
CA LEU A 155 0.19 8.32 -2.13
C LEU A 155 0.07 8.73 -3.62
N PRO A 156 0.24 10.01 -4.00
CA PRO A 156 0.12 10.44 -5.40
C PRO A 156 1.02 9.70 -6.40
N GLY A 157 2.16 9.18 -5.97
CA GLY A 157 3.05 8.36 -6.81
C GLY A 157 2.49 6.97 -7.14
N SER A 158 1.52 6.46 -6.36
CA SER A 158 0.90 5.15 -6.61
C SER A 158 0.05 5.11 -7.89
N VAL A 159 -0.34 6.26 -8.43
CA VAL A 159 -1.13 6.35 -9.67
C VAL A 159 -0.40 5.77 -10.88
N TRP A 160 0.93 5.63 -10.82
CA TRP A 160 1.76 5.02 -11.87
C TRP A 160 1.76 3.48 -11.83
N ALA A 161 1.11 2.86 -10.85
CA ALA A 161 1.15 1.41 -10.65
C ALA A 161 0.34 0.59 -11.67
N PHE A 162 -0.33 1.23 -12.64
CA PHE A 162 -1.13 0.54 -13.67
C PHE A 162 -0.28 -0.33 -14.59
N ASP A 163 0.97 0.05 -14.85
CA ASP A 163 1.89 -0.72 -15.70
C ASP A 163 3.34 -0.65 -15.19
N ALA A 164 4.17 -1.64 -15.55
CA ALA A 164 5.56 -1.71 -15.10
C ALA A 164 6.40 -0.56 -15.67
N LEU A 165 6.14 -0.10 -16.89
CA LEU A 165 6.92 0.95 -17.57
C LEU A 165 6.94 2.28 -16.79
N PRO A 166 5.79 2.91 -16.47
CA PRO A 166 5.77 4.22 -15.81
C PRO A 166 6.30 4.22 -14.37
N MET A 167 6.27 3.09 -13.67
CA MET A 167 6.69 3.02 -12.27
C MET A 167 8.20 2.91 -12.08
N GLN A 168 9.00 2.71 -13.14
CA GLN A 168 10.43 2.44 -12.99
C GLN A 168 11.20 3.57 -12.28
N GLY A 169 10.70 4.81 -12.33
CA GLY A 169 11.25 5.92 -11.54
C GLY A 169 11.27 5.67 -10.02
N ALA A 170 10.41 4.78 -9.51
CA ALA A 170 10.41 4.36 -8.10
C ALA A 170 11.73 3.70 -7.69
N ALA A 171 12.44 3.02 -8.60
CA ALA A 171 13.77 2.47 -8.31
C ALA A 171 14.82 3.56 -8.01
N LEU A 172 14.57 4.79 -8.42
CA LEU A 172 15.45 5.93 -8.16
C LEU A 172 15.06 6.71 -6.92
N VAL A 173 13.78 7.06 -6.81
CA VAL A 173 13.29 8.05 -5.83
C VAL A 173 12.13 7.56 -4.96
N GLY A 174 11.71 6.31 -5.15
CA GLY A 174 10.56 5.72 -4.47
C GLY A 174 9.24 6.39 -4.78
N VAL A 175 8.19 5.92 -4.12
CA VAL A 175 6.82 6.41 -4.28
C VAL A 175 6.69 7.88 -3.85
N HIS A 176 7.44 8.33 -2.83
CA HIS A 176 7.44 9.74 -2.40
C HIS A 176 8.04 10.64 -3.48
N GLY A 177 9.13 10.21 -4.13
CA GLY A 177 9.69 10.96 -5.24
C GLY A 177 8.81 10.95 -6.48
N LEU A 178 8.15 9.82 -6.76
CA LEU A 178 7.11 9.76 -7.80
C LEU A 178 5.94 10.68 -7.45
N SER A 179 5.51 10.77 -6.19
CA SER A 179 4.48 11.75 -5.77
C SER A 179 4.91 13.17 -6.08
N LEU A 180 6.14 13.55 -5.75
CA LEU A 180 6.69 14.87 -6.05
C LEU A 180 6.70 15.13 -7.57
N ILE A 181 7.19 14.17 -8.36
CA ILE A 181 7.20 14.26 -9.82
C ILE A 181 5.78 14.40 -10.38
N THR A 182 4.82 13.58 -9.94
CA THR A 182 3.42 13.68 -10.35
C THR A 182 2.87 15.07 -10.08
N LEU A 183 3.03 15.59 -8.87
CA LEU A 183 2.56 16.91 -8.48
C LEU A 183 3.23 18.04 -9.26
N LEU A 184 4.51 17.87 -9.62
CA LEU A 184 5.27 18.78 -10.48
C LEU A 184 4.99 18.61 -11.98
N LEU A 185 4.38 17.53 -12.45
CA LEU A 185 3.96 17.40 -13.85
C LEU A 185 2.58 18.02 -14.05
N VAL A 186 1.65 17.80 -13.12
CA VAL A 186 0.24 18.18 -13.30
C VAL A 186 -0.01 19.69 -13.30
N GLY A 187 0.89 20.49 -12.71
CA GLY A 187 0.80 21.95 -12.74
C GLY A 187 1.55 22.63 -13.90
N LEU A 188 2.32 21.89 -14.72
CA LEU A 188 3.10 22.48 -15.82
C LEU A 188 2.24 23.25 -16.84
N PRO A 189 1.01 22.80 -17.17
CA PRO A 189 0.13 23.56 -18.06
C PRO A 189 -0.16 24.99 -17.57
N MET A 190 -0.10 25.25 -16.26
CA MET A 190 -0.32 26.59 -15.70
C MET A 190 0.83 27.57 -15.97
N LEU A 191 2.02 27.06 -16.32
CA LEU A 191 3.21 27.87 -16.60
C LEU A 191 3.43 28.13 -18.10
N GLY A 192 2.53 27.64 -18.95
CA GLY A 192 2.56 27.86 -20.39
C GLY A 192 3.36 26.83 -21.20
N ARG A 193 3.43 27.05 -22.52
CA ARG A 193 3.89 26.05 -23.51
C ARG A 193 5.31 25.52 -23.24
N ARG A 194 6.25 26.37 -22.81
CA ARG A 194 7.64 25.94 -22.52
C ARG A 194 7.71 24.93 -21.38
N ALA A 195 6.96 25.19 -20.30
CA ALA A 195 6.88 24.25 -19.18
C ALA A 195 6.21 22.94 -19.57
N MET A 196 5.15 22.99 -20.39
CA MET A 196 4.52 21.78 -20.94
C MET A 196 5.49 20.93 -21.77
N LEU A 197 6.31 21.57 -22.62
CA LEU A 197 7.37 20.86 -23.37
C LEU A 197 8.39 20.21 -22.44
N GLY A 198 8.78 20.91 -21.36
CA GLY A 198 9.63 20.34 -20.30
C GLY A 198 8.97 19.13 -19.62
N GLY A 199 7.66 19.17 -19.41
CA GLY A 199 6.89 18.04 -18.86
C GLY A 199 6.84 16.84 -19.78
N VAL A 200 6.63 17.07 -21.07
CA VAL A 200 6.67 16.02 -22.09
C VAL A 200 8.07 15.42 -22.15
N ALA A 201 9.12 16.24 -22.10
CA ALA A 201 10.50 15.76 -22.04
C ALA A 201 10.79 14.95 -20.77
N ALA A 202 10.27 15.37 -19.61
CA ALA A 202 10.40 14.63 -18.35
C ALA A 202 9.67 13.28 -18.38
N LEU A 203 8.45 13.25 -18.93
CA LEU A 203 7.69 12.01 -19.14
C LEU A 203 8.41 11.08 -20.13
N ALA A 204 8.95 11.63 -21.22
CA ALA A 204 9.74 10.87 -22.18
C ALA A 204 11.03 10.32 -21.55
N ALA A 205 11.69 11.08 -20.68
CA ALA A 205 12.87 10.62 -19.94
C ALA A 205 12.52 9.50 -18.94
N LEU A 206 11.40 9.62 -18.22
CA LEU A 206 10.90 8.57 -17.33
C LEU A 206 10.52 7.30 -18.10
N GLY A 207 9.82 7.45 -19.22
CA GLY A 207 9.47 6.35 -20.11
C GLY A 207 10.70 5.70 -20.74
N GLY A 208 11.68 6.48 -21.17
CA GLY A 208 12.95 5.99 -21.71
C GLY A 208 13.78 5.25 -20.66
N TYR A 209 13.87 5.77 -19.44
CA TYR A 209 14.49 5.07 -18.31
C TYR A 209 13.75 3.76 -18.00
N GLY A 210 12.41 3.80 -18.01
CA GLY A 210 11.61 2.61 -17.79
C GLY A 210 11.83 1.54 -18.86
N PHE A 211 11.83 1.95 -20.13
CA PHE A 211 12.11 1.07 -21.26
C PHE A 211 13.51 0.46 -21.18
N PHE A 212 14.52 1.27 -20.81
CA PHE A 212 15.88 0.80 -20.59
C PHE A 212 15.95 -0.25 -19.48
N ARG A 213 15.31 0.00 -18.32
CA ARG A 213 15.29 -0.98 -17.22
C ARG A 213 14.59 -2.28 -17.58
N LEU A 214 13.46 -2.20 -18.31
CA LEU A 214 12.64 -3.35 -18.66
C LEU A 214 13.20 -4.16 -19.83
N SER A 215 13.99 -3.53 -20.72
CA SER A 215 14.67 -4.22 -21.82
C SER A 215 15.90 -5.03 -21.37
N ALA A 216 16.39 -4.82 -20.14
CA ALA A 216 17.50 -5.58 -19.61
C ALA A 216 17.10 -7.03 -19.32
N GLU A 217 17.99 -7.97 -19.62
CA GLU A 217 17.76 -9.41 -19.45
C GLU A 217 17.32 -9.76 -18.02
N GLU A 218 16.49 -10.78 -17.92
CA GLU A 218 16.04 -11.34 -16.66
C GLU A 218 17.07 -12.30 -16.10
N PRO A 219 17.49 -12.14 -14.84
CA PRO A 219 18.26 -13.18 -14.19
C PRO A 219 17.43 -14.46 -14.12
N ALA A 220 18.07 -15.62 -14.32
CA ALA A 220 17.41 -16.90 -14.20
C ALA A 220 16.66 -17.01 -12.85
N PRO A 221 15.44 -17.57 -12.82
CA PRO A 221 14.69 -17.76 -11.58
C PRO A 221 15.47 -18.57 -10.55
N LYS A 222 15.16 -18.37 -9.27
CA LYS A 222 15.68 -19.21 -8.19
C LYS A 222 15.08 -20.62 -8.32
N PRO A 223 15.77 -21.68 -7.86
CA PRO A 223 15.30 -23.07 -7.93
C PRO A 223 14.22 -23.36 -6.87
N VAL A 224 13.17 -22.54 -6.87
CA VAL A 224 12.04 -22.57 -5.95
C VAL A 224 10.77 -22.40 -6.76
N THR A 225 9.83 -23.32 -6.59
CA THR A 225 8.47 -23.19 -7.12
C THR A 225 7.57 -22.67 -6.01
N LEU A 226 6.93 -21.54 -6.26
CA LEU A 226 5.89 -20.99 -5.40
C LEU A 226 4.52 -21.53 -5.82
N VAL A 227 3.74 -21.95 -4.83
CA VAL A 227 2.34 -22.37 -4.98
C VAL A 227 1.49 -21.49 -4.05
N LEU A 228 0.88 -20.45 -4.59
CA LEU A 228 0.03 -19.55 -3.81
C LEU A 228 -1.40 -20.07 -3.79
N ALA A 229 -1.91 -20.42 -2.61
CA ALA A 229 -3.28 -20.88 -2.45
C ALA A 229 -4.24 -19.72 -2.18
N GLN A 230 -5.27 -19.57 -2.99
CA GLN A 230 -6.32 -18.57 -2.81
C GLN A 230 -7.64 -19.27 -2.48
N GLY A 231 -8.06 -19.21 -1.21
CA GLY A 231 -9.21 -19.97 -0.71
C GLY A 231 -10.57 -19.36 -1.02
N ASN A 232 -10.63 -18.04 -1.29
CA ASN A 232 -11.85 -17.27 -1.51
C ASN A 232 -12.92 -17.46 -0.42
N ILE A 233 -12.51 -17.34 0.85
CA ILE A 233 -13.38 -17.58 2.01
C ILE A 233 -13.86 -16.24 2.55
N ALA A 234 -15.17 -16.04 2.59
CA ALA A 234 -15.81 -14.85 3.14
C ALA A 234 -15.45 -14.64 4.62
N GLN A 235 -15.30 -13.37 5.02
CA GLN A 235 -14.83 -13.00 6.36
C GLN A 235 -15.77 -13.49 7.47
N GLU A 236 -17.09 -13.43 7.26
CA GLU A 236 -18.11 -13.91 8.20
C GLU A 236 -18.08 -15.42 8.45
N ALA A 237 -17.60 -16.20 7.47
CA ALA A 237 -17.54 -17.66 7.61
C ALA A 237 -16.39 -18.09 8.53
N LYS A 238 -15.31 -17.30 8.61
CA LYS A 238 -14.10 -17.66 9.36
C LYS A 238 -14.31 -17.81 10.87
N TRP A 239 -15.32 -17.13 11.43
CA TRP A 239 -15.57 -17.12 12.88
C TRP A 239 -16.59 -18.17 13.32
N ARG A 240 -17.23 -18.88 12.39
CA ARG A 240 -18.19 -19.94 12.72
C ARG A 240 -17.46 -21.23 13.03
N GLU A 241 -17.75 -21.82 14.20
CA GLU A 241 -17.10 -23.05 14.65
C GLU A 241 -17.30 -24.21 13.65
N GLU A 242 -18.52 -24.36 13.13
CA GLU A 242 -18.89 -25.34 12.11
C GLU A 242 -18.12 -25.19 10.78
N ALA A 243 -17.59 -24.00 10.48
CA ALA A 243 -16.87 -23.72 9.25
C ALA A 243 -15.37 -24.00 9.36
N ARG A 244 -14.81 -24.16 10.57
CA ARG A 244 -13.36 -24.32 10.79
C ARG A 244 -12.78 -25.50 10.03
N TRP A 245 -13.37 -26.69 10.17
CA TRP A 245 -12.87 -27.88 9.48
C TRP A 245 -13.05 -27.82 7.96
N PRO A 246 -14.24 -27.48 7.40
CA PRO A 246 -14.40 -27.29 5.95
C PRO A 246 -13.42 -26.28 5.33
N ILE A 247 -13.14 -25.17 6.02
CA ILE A 247 -12.15 -24.16 5.59
C ILE A 247 -10.75 -24.79 5.55
N PHE A 248 -10.36 -25.48 6.63
CA PHE A 248 -9.04 -26.11 6.71
C PHE A 248 -8.88 -27.20 5.64
N GLN A 249 -9.89 -28.07 5.49
CA GLN A 249 -9.91 -29.10 4.46
C GLN A 249 -9.77 -28.53 3.05
N SER A 250 -10.46 -27.42 2.75
CA SER A 250 -10.31 -26.75 1.46
C SER A 250 -8.88 -26.29 1.19
N TYR A 251 -8.14 -25.87 2.22
CA TYR A 251 -6.73 -25.49 2.08
C TYR A 251 -5.82 -26.70 1.94
N LEU A 252 -6.10 -27.81 2.64
CA LEU A 252 -5.39 -29.07 2.43
C LEU A 252 -5.58 -29.60 1.00
N ASP A 253 -6.78 -29.51 0.45
CA ASP A 253 -7.07 -29.94 -0.92
C ASP A 253 -6.35 -29.06 -1.94
N LEU A 254 -6.33 -27.74 -1.73
CA LEU A 254 -5.53 -26.81 -2.55
C LEU A 254 -4.03 -27.11 -2.45
N THR A 255 -3.53 -27.45 -1.26
CA THR A 255 -2.14 -27.88 -1.07
C THR A 255 -1.83 -29.12 -1.90
N ARG A 256 -2.64 -30.19 -1.80
CA ARG A 256 -2.42 -31.43 -2.57
C ARG A 256 -2.43 -31.17 -4.07
N GLN A 257 -3.45 -30.45 -4.56
CA GLN A 257 -3.54 -30.07 -5.98
C GLN A 257 -2.33 -29.25 -6.45
N GLY A 258 -1.85 -28.34 -5.60
CA GLY A 258 -0.70 -27.50 -5.89
C GLY A 258 0.62 -28.26 -5.87
N ILE A 259 0.76 -29.26 -5.01
CA ILE A 259 1.91 -30.18 -5.01
C ILE A 259 1.92 -30.99 -6.31
N ASP A 260 0.81 -31.62 -6.68
CA ASP A 260 0.70 -32.44 -7.90
C ASP A 260 1.04 -31.63 -9.15
N ALA A 261 0.48 -30.41 -9.26
CA ALA A 261 0.76 -29.50 -10.35
C ALA A 261 2.22 -29.01 -10.34
N ALA A 262 2.77 -28.65 -9.19
CA ALA A 262 4.18 -28.24 -9.08
C ALA A 262 5.15 -29.38 -9.43
N LEU A 263 4.83 -30.63 -9.11
CA LEU A 263 5.65 -31.78 -9.48
C LEU A 263 5.69 -32.00 -11.00
N THR A 264 4.58 -31.71 -11.68
CA THR A 264 4.41 -31.89 -13.12
C THR A 264 4.95 -30.73 -13.93
N GLU A 265 4.69 -29.49 -13.49
CA GLU A 265 4.93 -28.27 -14.29
C GLU A 265 6.27 -27.59 -13.98
N SER A 266 6.90 -27.90 -12.85
CA SER A 266 8.13 -27.22 -12.42
C SER A 266 9.40 -27.94 -12.83
N PRO A 267 10.52 -27.21 -13.02
CA PRO A 267 11.83 -27.80 -13.20
C PRO A 267 12.18 -28.85 -12.13
N PRO A 268 12.76 -30.00 -12.52
CA PRO A 268 13.24 -31.00 -11.57
C PRO A 268 14.23 -30.39 -10.57
N GLY A 269 14.11 -30.77 -9.29
CA GLY A 269 14.97 -30.28 -8.22
C GLY A 269 14.57 -28.92 -7.63
N ASN A 270 13.58 -28.22 -8.20
CA ASN A 270 13.03 -27.02 -7.55
C ASN A 270 12.36 -27.40 -6.23
N ARG A 271 12.69 -26.64 -5.17
CA ARG A 271 12.02 -26.74 -3.87
C ARG A 271 10.60 -26.21 -3.99
N ILE A 272 9.60 -26.97 -3.53
CA ILE A 272 8.20 -26.51 -3.58
C ILE A 272 7.85 -25.77 -2.28
N VAL A 273 7.27 -24.58 -2.42
CA VAL A 273 6.82 -23.74 -1.31
C VAL A 273 5.35 -23.40 -1.52
N VAL A 274 4.51 -23.99 -0.70
CA VAL A 274 3.08 -23.69 -0.64
C VAL A 274 2.89 -22.50 0.29
N VAL A 275 2.08 -21.53 -0.11
CA VAL A 275 1.80 -20.33 0.67
C VAL A 275 0.30 -20.26 0.94
N TRP A 276 -0.08 -20.21 2.21
CA TRP A 276 -1.44 -19.87 2.59
C TRP A 276 -1.54 -18.40 3.03
N PRO A 277 -2.60 -17.67 2.64
CA PRO A 277 -2.85 -16.28 3.00
C PRO A 277 -2.94 -16.03 4.51
N GLU A 278 -3.03 -14.75 4.89
CA GLU A 278 -3.19 -14.33 6.29
C GLU A 278 -4.41 -14.98 6.94
N THR A 279 -4.20 -15.56 8.12
CA THR A 279 -5.23 -16.27 8.90
C THR A 279 -6.05 -17.22 8.02
N ALA A 280 -5.38 -17.94 7.13
CA ALA A 280 -5.98 -18.97 6.29
C ALA A 280 -6.28 -20.23 7.10
N SER A 281 -5.38 -20.58 8.03
CA SER A 281 -5.61 -21.68 8.96
C SER A 281 -6.54 -21.24 10.10
N PRO A 282 -7.68 -21.92 10.31
CA PRO A 282 -8.53 -21.73 11.48
C PRO A 282 -8.02 -22.49 12.72
N PHE A 283 -6.91 -23.23 12.58
CA PHE A 283 -6.18 -23.90 13.66
C PHE A 283 -4.83 -23.22 13.87
N LEU A 284 -4.36 -23.19 15.12
CA LEU A 284 -3.13 -22.50 15.51
C LEU A 284 -1.92 -23.34 15.08
N LEU A 285 -1.42 -23.16 13.86
CA LEU A 285 -0.39 -24.05 13.29
C LEU A 285 0.86 -24.19 14.17
N ALA A 286 1.25 -23.13 14.88
CA ALA A 286 2.40 -23.19 15.79
C ALA A 286 2.14 -24.01 17.07
N ASN A 287 0.88 -24.14 17.48
CA ASN A 287 0.49 -24.72 18.77
C ASN A 287 -0.25 -26.08 18.62
N ASP A 288 -0.80 -26.37 17.45
CA ASP A 288 -1.62 -27.55 17.16
C ASP A 288 -0.82 -28.57 16.33
N LEU A 289 -0.46 -29.70 16.95
CA LEU A 289 0.30 -30.76 16.28
C LEU A 289 -0.54 -31.53 15.27
N ASP A 290 -1.83 -31.76 15.54
CA ASP A 290 -2.67 -32.55 14.66
C ASP A 290 -3.00 -31.76 13.38
N ALA A 291 -3.26 -30.46 13.49
CA ALA A 291 -3.34 -29.57 12.33
C ALA A 291 -2.04 -29.64 11.48
N ARG A 292 -0.86 -29.60 12.12
CA ARG A 292 0.41 -29.75 11.40
C ARG A 292 0.58 -31.11 10.74
N ARG A 293 0.09 -32.20 11.35
CA ARG A 293 0.12 -33.54 10.74
C ARG A 293 -0.73 -33.62 9.47
N PHE A 294 -1.91 -32.99 9.46
CA PHE A 294 -2.73 -32.91 8.25
C PHE A 294 -2.06 -32.08 7.15
N VAL A 295 -1.43 -30.95 7.51
CA VAL A 295 -0.62 -30.16 6.57
C VAL A 295 0.53 -30.98 6.02
N ALA A 296 1.29 -31.65 6.88
CA ALA A 296 2.44 -32.44 6.51
C ALA A 296 2.08 -33.57 5.53
N ASP A 297 0.94 -34.24 5.75
CA ASP A 297 0.41 -35.23 4.82
C ASP A 297 0.12 -34.63 3.44
N GLY A 298 -0.50 -33.44 3.38
CA GLY A 298 -0.75 -32.74 2.13
C GLY A 298 0.51 -32.22 1.41
N LEU A 299 1.62 -32.05 2.13
CA LEU A 299 2.90 -31.59 1.59
C LEU A 299 3.77 -32.72 1.01
N ARG A 300 3.40 -33.98 1.22
CA ARG A 300 4.18 -35.13 0.73
C ARG A 300 4.24 -35.12 -0.79
N THR A 301 5.45 -35.10 -1.32
CA THR A 301 5.71 -35.13 -2.76
C THR A 301 5.95 -36.54 -3.30
N GLY A 302 6.26 -37.49 -2.42
CA GLY A 302 6.75 -38.82 -2.80
C GLY A 302 8.18 -38.83 -3.35
N ASP A 303 8.85 -37.67 -3.41
CA ASP A 303 10.24 -37.51 -3.83
C ASP A 303 11.04 -36.86 -2.69
N GLU A 304 11.86 -37.66 -2.02
CA GLU A 304 12.70 -37.22 -0.89
C GLU A 304 13.69 -36.11 -1.28
N ASN A 305 14.01 -35.96 -2.57
CA ASN A 305 14.91 -34.91 -3.06
C ASN A 305 14.16 -33.61 -3.39
N ARG A 306 12.82 -33.61 -3.32
CA ARG A 306 11.96 -32.44 -3.54
C ARG A 306 10.97 -32.29 -2.37
N PRO A 307 11.44 -32.09 -1.13
CA PRO A 307 10.52 -31.86 -0.03
C PRO A 307 9.71 -30.57 -0.29
N ALA A 308 8.52 -30.45 0.31
CA ALA A 308 7.69 -29.25 0.26
C ALA A 308 7.64 -28.56 1.64
N ILE A 309 7.37 -27.25 1.65
CA ILE A 309 7.19 -26.45 2.88
C ILE A 309 5.90 -25.65 2.70
N LEU A 310 5.11 -25.57 3.77
CA LEU A 310 4.04 -24.59 3.90
C LEU A 310 4.57 -23.34 4.59
N LEU A 311 4.31 -22.17 4.02
CA LEU A 311 4.34 -20.88 4.69
C LEU A 311 2.89 -20.43 4.91
N GLY A 312 2.35 -20.70 6.10
CA GLY A 312 0.92 -20.58 6.38
C GLY A 312 0.60 -19.42 7.32
N GLY A 313 -0.31 -18.53 6.90
CA GLY A 313 -0.87 -17.52 7.80
C GLY A 313 -1.80 -18.14 8.85
N SER A 314 -1.49 -17.92 10.12
CA SER A 314 -2.18 -18.49 11.28
C SER A 314 -2.13 -17.52 12.46
N VAL A 315 -3.10 -17.60 13.37
CA VAL A 315 -2.91 -17.03 14.71
C VAL A 315 -1.90 -17.90 15.46
N ARG A 316 -1.07 -17.27 16.29
CA ARG A 316 -0.24 -17.92 17.31
C ARG A 316 -0.65 -17.41 18.67
N ALA A 317 -0.70 -18.30 19.65
CA ALA A 317 -1.00 -17.93 21.02
C ALA A 317 0.08 -18.42 21.99
N GLU A 318 0.20 -17.70 23.10
CA GLU A 318 1.02 -18.01 24.26
C GLU A 318 0.10 -18.08 25.47
N TRP A 319 0.33 -19.08 26.32
CA TRP A 319 -0.45 -19.30 27.53
C TRP A 319 0.47 -19.24 28.75
N GLY A 320 -0.07 -18.71 29.84
CA GLY A 320 0.59 -18.65 31.13
C GLY A 320 0.58 -20.02 31.84
N PRO A 321 1.24 -20.10 33.01
CA PRO A 321 1.34 -21.36 33.77
C PRO A 321 0.00 -21.96 34.20
N GLU A 322 -1.05 -21.15 34.29
CA GLU A 322 -2.41 -21.58 34.70
C GLU A 322 -3.31 -21.85 33.48
N GLY A 323 -2.75 -21.88 32.26
CA GLY A 323 -3.49 -22.13 31.02
C GLY A 323 -4.28 -20.91 30.50
N GLN A 324 -4.10 -19.74 31.10
CA GLN A 324 -4.69 -18.48 30.64
C GLN A 324 -3.97 -17.95 29.40
N LEU A 325 -4.70 -17.48 28.40
CA LEU A 325 -4.11 -16.82 27.23
C LEU A 325 -3.41 -15.52 27.66
N THR A 326 -2.10 -15.42 27.43
CA THR A 326 -1.32 -14.23 27.76
C THR A 326 -1.13 -13.34 26.55
N THR A 327 -0.87 -13.95 25.40
CA THR A 327 -0.52 -13.23 24.17
C THR A 327 -1.08 -13.91 22.95
N ALA A 328 -1.55 -13.11 21.99
CA ALA A 328 -1.94 -13.58 20.66
C ALA A 328 -1.16 -12.78 19.60
N TYR A 329 -0.77 -13.44 18.52
CA TYR A 329 -0.08 -12.84 17.39
C TYR A 329 -0.77 -13.24 16.08
N ASN A 330 -0.74 -12.34 15.11
CA ASN A 330 -1.01 -12.64 13.71
C ASN A 330 0.31 -13.07 13.07
N SER A 331 0.41 -14.31 12.63
CA SER A 331 1.70 -14.94 12.35
C SER A 331 1.73 -15.63 10.99
N LEU A 332 2.93 -15.75 10.44
CA LEU A 332 3.29 -16.67 9.38
C LEU A 332 4.08 -17.82 10.01
N VAL A 333 3.62 -19.06 9.81
CA VAL A 333 4.25 -20.27 10.36
C VAL A 333 4.79 -21.11 9.21
N ALA A 334 6.07 -21.48 9.28
CA ALA A 334 6.69 -22.40 8.33
C ALA A 334 6.62 -23.84 8.84
N VAL A 335 6.03 -24.75 8.06
CA VAL A 335 5.84 -26.17 8.41
C VAL A 335 6.38 -27.06 7.29
N ASN A 336 7.12 -28.12 7.64
CA ASN A 336 7.59 -29.12 6.67
C ASN A 336 6.64 -30.33 6.56
N ASP A 337 6.97 -31.26 5.68
CA ASP A 337 6.28 -32.54 5.45
C ASP A 337 6.49 -33.58 6.58
N GLN A 338 7.20 -33.21 7.65
CA GLN A 338 7.33 -33.96 8.90
C GLN A 338 6.55 -33.33 10.07
N ALA A 339 5.70 -32.33 9.79
CA ALA A 339 4.90 -31.60 10.77
C ALA A 339 5.73 -30.76 11.77
N GLU A 340 6.99 -30.46 11.47
CA GLU A 340 7.88 -29.62 12.26
C GLU A 340 7.69 -28.15 11.92
N VAL A 341 7.77 -27.29 12.94
CA VAL A 341 7.79 -25.84 12.74
C VAL A 341 9.22 -25.41 12.47
N LEU A 342 9.50 -24.99 11.24
CA LEU A 342 10.83 -24.54 10.81
C LEU A 342 11.13 -23.09 11.22
N GLY A 343 10.08 -22.30 11.44
CA GLY A 343 10.20 -20.93 11.90
C GLY A 343 8.85 -20.21 11.94
N VAL A 344 8.84 -19.07 12.62
CA VAL A 344 7.65 -18.25 12.83
C VAL A 344 8.02 -16.79 12.65
N TYR A 345 7.13 -16.04 11.99
CA TYR A 345 7.15 -14.58 11.97
C TYR A 345 5.85 -14.03 12.54
N ASP A 346 5.95 -13.14 13.53
CA ASP A 346 4.81 -12.42 14.09
C ASP A 346 4.74 -11.01 13.49
N LYS A 347 3.53 -10.58 13.08
CA LYS A 347 3.27 -9.27 12.48
C LYS A 347 3.73 -8.14 13.39
N ALA A 348 4.52 -7.22 12.87
CA ALA A 348 5.08 -6.13 13.66
C ALA A 348 4.17 -4.90 13.63
N HIS A 349 3.73 -4.50 12.43
CA HIS A 349 2.90 -3.32 12.25
C HIS A 349 1.41 -3.69 12.24
N LEU A 350 0.73 -3.44 13.36
CA LEU A 350 -0.67 -3.79 13.56
C LEU A 350 -1.62 -2.74 12.99
N VAL A 351 -2.79 -3.17 12.54
CA VAL A 351 -3.85 -2.29 12.04
C VAL A 351 -4.63 -1.69 13.22
N PRO A 352 -4.66 -0.36 13.38
CA PRO A 352 -5.47 0.30 14.40
C PRO A 352 -6.95 -0.03 14.25
N PHE A 353 -7.65 -0.24 15.37
CA PHE A 353 -9.08 -0.60 15.45
C PHE A 353 -9.47 -1.96 14.87
N GLY A 354 -8.58 -2.62 14.11
CA GLY A 354 -8.78 -3.96 13.55
C GLY A 354 -8.03 -5.07 14.30
N GLU A 355 -6.81 -4.80 14.77
CA GLU A 355 -5.98 -5.79 15.47
C GLU A 355 -5.68 -5.40 16.93
N TYR A 356 -5.80 -4.12 17.25
CA TYR A 356 -5.73 -3.60 18.62
C TYR A 356 -6.62 -2.38 18.76
N MET A 357 -6.98 -2.03 20.01
CA MET A 357 -7.73 -0.82 20.32
C MET A 357 -6.79 0.34 20.70
N PRO A 358 -6.65 1.38 19.86
CA PRO A 358 -5.92 2.59 20.26
C PRO A 358 -6.59 3.27 21.46
N LEU A 359 -5.78 3.83 22.38
CA LEU A 359 -6.28 4.59 23.54
C LEU A 359 -7.27 3.79 24.42
N ARG A 360 -7.02 2.48 24.58
CA ARG A 360 -7.84 1.59 25.41
C ARG A 360 -8.11 2.22 26.80
N GLY A 361 -9.39 2.39 27.14
CA GLY A 361 -9.86 3.05 28.37
C GLY A 361 -10.47 4.45 28.16
N LEU A 362 -10.15 5.15 27.06
CA LEU A 362 -10.74 6.45 26.71
C LEU A 362 -11.87 6.35 25.68
N ILE A 363 -11.84 5.33 24.82
CA ILE A 363 -12.86 5.08 23.79
C ILE A 363 -13.57 3.76 24.12
N PRO A 364 -14.86 3.75 24.49
CA PRO A 364 -15.59 2.56 24.91
C PRO A 364 -16.17 1.76 23.73
N LEU A 365 -15.54 1.79 22.55
CA LEU A 365 -16.01 1.12 21.34
C LEU A 365 -15.03 0.02 20.95
N ARG A 366 -15.52 -1.20 20.75
CA ARG A 366 -14.72 -2.32 20.22
C ARG A 366 -15.26 -2.75 18.86
N LEU A 367 -14.46 -2.54 17.82
CA LEU A 367 -14.81 -2.86 16.44
C LEU A 367 -14.30 -4.25 16.00
N VAL A 368 -13.48 -4.92 16.83
CA VAL A 368 -12.87 -6.23 16.52
C VAL A 368 -13.68 -7.37 17.15
N GLN A 369 -14.05 -8.36 16.33
CA GLN A 369 -14.56 -9.65 16.79
C GLN A 369 -13.38 -10.53 17.25
N GLY A 370 -13.46 -11.13 18.45
CA GLY A 370 -12.43 -12.06 18.94
C GLY A 370 -11.88 -11.81 20.35
N GLY A 371 -12.33 -10.77 21.06
CA GLY A 371 -12.12 -10.67 22.51
C GLY A 371 -10.70 -10.30 22.99
N VAL A 372 -9.66 -10.44 22.16
CA VAL A 372 -8.25 -10.20 22.52
C VAL A 372 -7.54 -9.32 21.48
N ASP A 373 -6.66 -8.42 21.94
CA ASP A 373 -5.81 -7.59 21.06
C ASP A 373 -4.56 -8.39 20.67
N PHE A 374 -4.09 -8.25 19.43
CA PHE A 374 -2.82 -8.84 19.01
C PHE A 374 -1.62 -8.05 19.56
N SER A 375 -0.51 -8.76 19.79
CA SER A 375 0.79 -8.19 20.12
C SER A 375 1.67 -8.03 18.88
N SER A 376 2.53 -7.00 18.90
CA SER A 376 3.51 -6.75 17.85
C SER A 376 4.70 -7.71 17.92
N GLY A 377 5.12 -8.22 16.77
CA GLY A 377 6.34 -8.98 16.57
C GLY A 377 7.60 -8.12 16.35
N PRO A 378 8.73 -8.76 15.96
CA PRO A 378 10.08 -8.16 16.04
C PRO A 378 10.44 -7.15 14.93
N GLY A 379 9.53 -6.83 14.01
CA GLY A 379 9.80 -5.86 12.94
C GLY A 379 10.40 -6.49 11.67
N GLN A 380 11.44 -5.83 11.14
CA GLN A 380 12.02 -6.06 9.81
C GLN A 380 13.02 -7.23 9.80
N VAL A 381 12.53 -8.44 10.07
CA VAL A 381 13.37 -9.65 10.09
C VAL A 381 13.38 -10.37 8.74
N VAL A 382 14.54 -10.91 8.37
CA VAL A 382 14.68 -11.84 7.24
C VAL A 382 14.60 -13.26 7.77
N MET A 383 13.64 -14.02 7.26
CA MET A 383 13.45 -15.43 7.60
C MET A 383 14.33 -16.29 6.68
N THR A 384 15.17 -17.12 7.28
CA THR A 384 16.04 -18.07 6.56
C THR A 384 15.61 -19.48 6.93
N LEU A 385 15.22 -20.28 5.93
CA LEU A 385 14.79 -21.66 6.11
C LEU A 385 15.68 -22.60 5.30
N PRO A 386 15.87 -23.86 5.72
CA PRO A 386 16.66 -24.83 4.97
C PRO A 386 16.17 -24.96 3.51
N GLY A 387 17.09 -24.77 2.56
CA GLY A 387 16.79 -24.90 1.13
C GLY A 387 15.95 -23.76 0.52
N LEU A 388 15.75 -22.65 1.24
CA LEU A 388 14.99 -21.51 0.76
C LEU A 388 15.82 -20.22 0.78
N PRO A 389 15.83 -19.41 -0.31
CA PRO A 389 16.40 -18.07 -0.30
C PRO A 389 15.79 -17.22 0.82
N GLY A 390 16.63 -16.50 1.56
CA GLY A 390 16.18 -15.68 2.69
C GLY A 390 15.14 -14.64 2.26
N PHE A 391 14.04 -14.52 3.01
CA PHE A 391 12.90 -13.71 2.58
C PHE A 391 12.36 -12.80 3.67
N ARG A 392 11.70 -11.72 3.25
CA ARG A 392 10.95 -10.85 4.17
C ARG A 392 9.48 -11.28 4.20
N PRO A 393 8.99 -11.84 5.31
CA PRO A 393 7.55 -12.01 5.52
C PRO A 393 6.89 -10.66 5.84
N LEU A 394 5.76 -10.37 5.21
CA LEU A 394 4.97 -9.15 5.40
C LEU A 394 3.51 -9.55 5.51
N ILE A 395 2.87 -9.26 6.63
CA ILE A 395 1.48 -9.64 6.83
C ILE A 395 0.60 -8.44 6.53
N CYS A 396 -0.19 -8.56 5.47
CA CYS A 396 -1.24 -7.62 5.09
C CYS A 396 -0.69 -6.20 4.95
N TYR A 397 -1.18 -5.31 5.83
CA TYR A 397 -0.90 -3.90 5.92
C TYR A 397 0.60 -3.53 5.92
N GLU A 398 1.50 -4.40 6.38
CA GLU A 398 2.94 -4.10 6.45
C GLU A 398 3.58 -3.74 5.09
N ILE A 399 3.04 -4.27 3.98
CA ILE A 399 3.57 -4.03 2.63
C ILE A 399 3.38 -2.58 2.15
N ILE A 400 2.48 -1.79 2.75
CA ILE A 400 2.20 -0.44 2.26
C ILE A 400 3.23 0.60 2.71
N PHE A 401 4.10 0.25 3.67
CA PHE A 401 5.03 1.17 4.33
C PHE A 401 6.34 1.28 3.55
N PRO A 402 6.62 2.41 2.87
CA PRO A 402 7.66 2.37 1.86
C PRO A 402 9.09 2.12 2.36
N GLY A 403 9.37 2.61 3.57
CA GLY A 403 10.66 2.47 4.25
C GLY A 403 10.72 1.30 5.23
N GLU A 404 9.65 0.50 5.39
CA GLU A 404 9.59 -0.53 6.44
C GLU A 404 9.61 -1.97 5.91
N VAL A 405 9.74 -2.15 4.59
CA VAL A 405 9.71 -3.49 3.99
C VAL A 405 11.05 -4.22 4.02
N VAL A 406 12.17 -3.51 4.04
CA VAL A 406 13.52 -4.11 4.07
C VAL A 406 14.34 -3.42 5.16
N GLY A 407 14.87 -4.20 6.09
CA GLY A 407 15.72 -3.73 7.17
C GLY A 407 17.21 -3.71 6.80
N SER A 408 18.07 -3.86 7.81
CA SER A 408 19.53 -3.87 7.62
C SER A 408 20.02 -5.06 6.78
N GLN A 409 19.38 -6.21 6.94
CA GLN A 409 19.63 -7.39 6.11
C GLN A 409 18.71 -7.36 4.88
N ARG A 410 19.32 -7.38 3.69
CA ARG A 410 18.58 -7.44 2.43
C ARG A 410 18.13 -8.88 2.15
N PRO A 411 16.82 -9.15 2.01
CA PRO A 411 16.33 -10.46 1.59
C PRO A 411 16.54 -10.68 0.08
N GLU A 412 16.30 -11.90 -0.37
CA GLU A 412 16.28 -12.25 -1.80
C GLU A 412 14.88 -12.09 -2.42
N TRP A 413 13.83 -12.10 -1.61
CA TRP A 413 12.45 -11.87 -2.03
C TRP A 413 11.55 -11.41 -0.88
N MET A 414 10.37 -10.91 -1.20
CA MET A 414 9.35 -10.50 -0.23
C MET A 414 8.11 -11.39 -0.36
N LEU A 415 7.62 -11.89 0.76
CA LEU A 415 6.38 -12.64 0.84
C LEU A 415 5.32 -11.79 1.52
N ASN A 416 4.21 -11.52 0.85
CA ASN A 416 3.07 -10.83 1.44
C ASN A 416 1.88 -11.77 1.56
N VAL A 417 1.48 -12.12 2.79
CA VAL A 417 0.25 -12.89 3.05
C VAL A 417 -0.83 -11.94 3.55
N THR A 418 -2.04 -11.99 3.00
CA THR A 418 -3.06 -10.98 3.30
C THR A 418 -4.49 -11.50 3.24
N ASN A 419 -5.37 -10.92 4.05
CA ASN A 419 -6.79 -11.15 4.03
C ASN A 419 -7.53 -9.87 3.60
N ASP A 420 -7.59 -9.62 2.30
CA ASP A 420 -8.33 -8.48 1.73
C ASP A 420 -9.88 -8.65 1.81
N ALA A 421 -10.40 -9.69 2.46
CA ALA A 421 -11.84 -9.87 2.64
C ALA A 421 -12.48 -8.71 3.41
N TRP A 422 -11.71 -8.04 4.27
CA TRP A 422 -12.08 -6.80 4.95
C TRP A 422 -12.39 -5.63 4.02
N PHE A 423 -11.93 -5.68 2.77
CA PHE A 423 -12.06 -4.59 1.81
C PHE A 423 -13.12 -4.89 0.74
N GLY A 424 -13.76 -6.07 0.76
CA GLY A 424 -14.80 -6.45 -0.20
C GLY A 424 -14.36 -6.45 -1.67
N THR A 425 -15.32 -6.61 -2.57
CA THR A 425 -15.09 -6.50 -4.03
C THR A 425 -15.12 -5.03 -4.45
N SER A 426 -14.10 -4.28 -4.03
CA SER A 426 -14.05 -2.81 -4.15
C SER A 426 -12.69 -2.31 -4.65
N ALA A 427 -12.40 -1.01 -4.49
CA ALA A 427 -11.10 -0.43 -4.83
C ALA A 427 -9.96 -0.79 -3.86
N GLY A 428 -10.27 -1.19 -2.61
CA GLY A 428 -9.28 -1.44 -1.56
C GLY A 428 -8.22 -2.48 -1.96
N PRO A 429 -8.60 -3.70 -2.40
CA PRO A 429 -7.64 -4.72 -2.83
C PRO A 429 -6.72 -4.28 -3.97
N TYR A 430 -7.23 -3.48 -4.92
CA TYR A 430 -6.41 -2.95 -6.03
C TYR A 430 -5.42 -1.89 -5.55
N GLN A 431 -5.81 -1.02 -4.64
CA GLN A 431 -4.91 -0.03 -4.03
C GLN A 431 -3.82 -0.71 -3.20
N HIS A 432 -4.18 -1.76 -2.45
CA HIS A 432 -3.25 -2.57 -1.67
C HIS A 432 -2.24 -3.31 -2.57
N LEU A 433 -2.72 -3.93 -3.66
CA LEU A 433 -1.88 -4.58 -4.67
C LEU A 433 -0.90 -3.60 -5.33
N ALA A 434 -1.35 -2.39 -5.66
CA ALA A 434 -0.49 -1.35 -6.23
C ALA A 434 0.65 -0.97 -5.29
N ALA A 435 0.40 -0.91 -3.98
CA ALA A 435 1.44 -0.68 -2.99
C ALA A 435 2.46 -1.82 -2.96
N ALA A 436 2.01 -3.08 -2.99
CA ALA A 436 2.87 -4.26 -3.06
C ALA A 436 3.75 -4.27 -4.32
N ARG A 437 3.16 -4.00 -5.48
CA ARG A 437 3.88 -3.87 -6.76
C ARG A 437 4.93 -2.77 -6.71
N MET A 438 4.62 -1.64 -6.08
CA MET A 438 5.58 -0.54 -5.89
C MET A 438 6.79 -0.95 -5.05
N ARG A 439 6.60 -1.75 -3.98
CA ARG A 439 7.71 -2.27 -3.16
C ARG A 439 8.70 -3.08 -3.99
N ALA A 440 8.20 -3.87 -4.95
CA ALA A 440 9.03 -4.70 -5.81
C ALA A 440 10.05 -3.85 -6.60
N VAL A 441 9.56 -2.80 -7.26
CA VAL A 441 10.39 -1.87 -8.06
C VAL A 441 11.33 -1.06 -7.20
N GLU A 442 10.84 -0.58 -6.06
CA GLU A 442 11.63 0.22 -5.13
C GLU A 442 12.83 -0.55 -4.60
N GLN A 443 12.66 -1.82 -4.23
CA GLN A 443 13.74 -2.62 -3.65
C GLN A 443 14.54 -3.41 -4.68
N GLY A 444 14.05 -3.53 -5.91
CA GLY A 444 14.60 -4.44 -6.90
C GLY A 444 14.46 -5.90 -6.46
N LEU A 445 13.37 -6.21 -5.75
CA LEU A 445 13.12 -7.52 -5.16
C LEU A 445 11.80 -8.08 -5.68
N PRO A 446 11.73 -9.38 -6.01
CA PRO A 446 10.47 -10.02 -6.33
C PRO A 446 9.52 -10.02 -5.13
N VAL A 447 8.22 -9.94 -5.41
CA VAL A 447 7.14 -9.99 -4.42
C VAL A 447 6.22 -11.14 -4.78
N ALA A 448 6.03 -12.08 -3.86
CA ALA A 448 4.96 -13.06 -3.93
C ALA A 448 3.86 -12.64 -2.95
N ARG A 449 2.65 -12.40 -3.45
CA ARG A 449 1.50 -11.99 -2.65
C ARG A 449 0.42 -13.08 -2.70
N ALA A 450 0.10 -13.67 -1.55
CA ALA A 450 -1.01 -14.62 -1.41
C ALA A 450 -2.16 -13.95 -0.64
N ALA A 451 -3.29 -13.76 -1.31
CA ALA A 451 -4.48 -13.14 -0.76
C ALA A 451 -5.60 -14.16 -0.56
N GLN A 452 -6.45 -13.98 0.46
CA GLN A 452 -7.58 -14.90 0.72
C GLN A 452 -8.71 -14.74 -0.32
N THR A 453 -9.40 -13.59 -0.33
CA THR A 453 -10.39 -13.21 -1.35
C THR A 453 -9.85 -12.13 -2.30
N GLY A 454 -8.70 -11.54 -1.96
CA GLY A 454 -8.03 -10.47 -2.71
C GLY A 454 -7.39 -10.94 -4.01
N ILE A 455 -6.43 -10.15 -4.50
CA ILE A 455 -5.65 -10.48 -5.70
C ILE A 455 -4.33 -11.10 -5.25
N SER A 456 -4.12 -12.38 -5.59
CA SER A 456 -2.82 -13.04 -5.47
C SER A 456 -1.97 -12.76 -6.70
N ALA A 457 -0.71 -12.40 -6.52
CA ALA A 457 0.17 -12.03 -7.63
C ALA A 457 1.64 -12.28 -7.30
N ILE A 458 2.42 -12.59 -8.33
CA ILE A 458 3.87 -12.64 -8.30
C ILE A 458 4.39 -11.55 -9.21
N TYR A 459 5.20 -10.67 -8.64
CA TYR A 459 5.92 -9.62 -9.36
C TYR A 459 7.42 -9.88 -9.32
N ASP A 460 8.11 -9.62 -10.43
CA ASP A 460 9.57 -9.57 -10.43
C ASP A 460 10.10 -8.27 -9.77
N GLY A 461 11.43 -8.15 -9.63
CA GLY A 461 12.06 -6.94 -9.09
C GLY A 461 11.91 -5.67 -9.95
N ARG A 462 11.28 -5.75 -11.13
CA ARG A 462 10.91 -4.60 -11.97
C ARG A 462 9.40 -4.34 -11.94
N GLY A 463 8.63 -5.06 -11.11
CA GLY A 463 7.18 -4.90 -11.00
C GLY A 463 6.41 -5.44 -12.21
N ARG A 464 6.99 -6.32 -13.03
CA ARG A 464 6.26 -7.04 -14.08
C ARG A 464 5.43 -8.15 -13.47
N TRP A 465 4.20 -8.29 -13.95
CA TRP A 465 3.30 -9.38 -13.55
C TRP A 465 3.83 -10.69 -14.13
N VAL A 466 4.20 -11.63 -13.25
CA VAL A 466 4.70 -12.96 -13.65
C VAL A 466 3.52 -13.94 -13.69
N ALA A 467 2.77 -14.05 -12.60
CA ALA A 467 1.61 -14.92 -12.48
C ALA A 467 0.66 -14.39 -11.39
N GLY A 468 -0.61 -14.77 -11.41
CA GLY A 468 -1.55 -14.38 -10.35
C GLY A 468 -2.99 -14.81 -10.61
N LEU A 469 -3.85 -14.55 -9.63
CA LEU A 469 -5.29 -14.81 -9.66
C LEU A 469 -6.07 -13.54 -9.34
N GLY A 470 -7.21 -13.37 -10.02
CA GLY A 470 -8.09 -12.23 -9.84
C GLY A 470 -8.80 -12.20 -8.48
N LEU A 471 -9.42 -11.05 -8.20
CA LEU A 471 -10.23 -10.80 -7.02
C LEU A 471 -11.43 -11.76 -6.96
N GLY A 472 -11.68 -12.37 -5.81
CA GLY A 472 -12.85 -13.24 -5.59
C GLY A 472 -12.79 -14.60 -6.29
N VAL A 473 -11.62 -15.04 -6.74
CA VAL A 473 -11.41 -16.34 -7.40
C VAL A 473 -10.87 -17.36 -6.40
N LYS A 474 -11.33 -18.62 -6.42
CA LYS A 474 -10.68 -19.71 -5.69
C LYS A 474 -9.71 -20.43 -6.62
N GLY A 475 -8.49 -20.71 -6.19
CA GLY A 475 -7.54 -21.46 -7.02
C GLY A 475 -6.10 -21.41 -6.55
N LEU A 476 -5.19 -21.74 -7.47
CA LEU A 476 -3.74 -21.80 -7.25
C LEU A 476 -3.01 -20.89 -8.25
N VAL A 477 -1.90 -20.30 -7.80
CA VAL A 477 -0.90 -19.67 -8.68
C VAL A 477 0.38 -20.48 -8.54
N ILE A 478 0.92 -20.97 -9.64
CA ILE A 478 2.16 -21.74 -9.66
C ILE A 478 3.18 -21.00 -10.53
N SER A 479 4.37 -20.74 -9.99
CA SER A 479 5.45 -20.08 -10.73
C SER A 479 6.79 -20.33 -10.05
N SER A 480 7.86 -20.38 -10.84
CA SER A 480 9.21 -20.24 -10.30
C SER A 480 9.38 -18.88 -9.62
N LEU A 481 10.15 -18.83 -8.53
CA LEU A 481 10.49 -17.62 -7.81
C LEU A 481 11.43 -16.76 -8.68
N PRO A 482 11.03 -15.55 -9.10
CA PRO A 482 11.93 -14.68 -9.85
C PRO A 482 13.16 -14.31 -9.01
N SER A 483 14.29 -14.04 -9.66
CA SER A 483 15.50 -13.66 -8.94
C SER A 483 15.51 -12.17 -8.55
N PRO A 484 16.15 -11.81 -7.42
CA PRO A 484 16.36 -10.41 -7.06
C PRO A 484 17.29 -9.72 -8.06
N LEU A 485 17.06 -8.42 -8.25
CA LEU A 485 17.98 -7.54 -8.97
C LEU A 485 19.05 -7.00 -7.99
N PRO A 486 20.13 -6.37 -8.50
CA PRO A 486 21.00 -5.55 -7.67
C PRO A 486 20.22 -4.46 -6.92
N PRO A 487 20.66 -4.05 -5.71
CA PRO A 487 19.99 -2.99 -4.95
C PRO A 487 19.85 -1.71 -5.77
N THR A 488 18.63 -1.19 -5.81
CA THR A 488 18.32 0.07 -6.52
C THR A 488 18.91 1.28 -5.79
N VAL A 489 18.84 2.46 -6.41
CA VAL A 489 19.24 3.71 -5.73
C VAL A 489 18.33 3.99 -4.54
N PHE A 490 17.02 3.77 -4.70
CA PHE A 490 16.07 3.91 -3.61
C PHE A 490 16.34 2.92 -2.47
N SER A 491 16.64 1.65 -2.76
CA SER A 491 16.94 0.64 -1.73
C SER A 491 18.13 1.05 -0.85
N LYS A 492 19.10 1.79 -1.40
CA LYS A 492 20.29 2.28 -0.67
C LYS A 492 20.05 3.57 0.09
N THR A 493 19.22 4.46 -0.43
CA THR A 493 19.07 5.84 0.09
C THR A 493 17.75 6.06 0.83
N GLY A 494 16.79 5.14 0.70
CA GLY A 494 15.43 5.29 1.15
C GLY A 494 14.78 6.56 0.59
N SER A 495 13.93 7.17 1.40
CA SER A 495 13.28 8.44 1.02
C SER A 495 14.09 9.69 1.40
N TRP A 496 15.33 9.55 1.90
CA TRP A 496 16.16 10.68 2.34
C TRP A 496 16.42 11.73 1.25
N PRO A 497 16.76 11.38 -0.01
CA PRO A 497 16.99 12.38 -1.04
C PRO A 497 15.75 13.26 -1.29
N VAL A 498 14.56 12.65 -1.29
CA VAL A 498 13.29 13.34 -1.49
C VAL A 498 12.96 14.24 -0.29
N LEU A 499 13.17 13.73 0.93
CA LEU A 499 13.00 14.50 2.17
C LEU A 499 13.89 15.75 2.18
N ILE A 500 15.19 15.57 1.90
CA ILE A 500 16.17 16.67 1.86
C ILE A 500 15.79 17.69 0.79
N PHE A 501 15.48 17.23 -0.43
CA PHE A 501 15.06 18.12 -1.51
C PHE A 501 13.82 18.94 -1.13
N ALA A 502 12.79 18.30 -0.56
CA ALA A 502 11.56 18.97 -0.19
C ALA A 502 11.80 20.01 0.92
N VAL A 503 12.56 19.67 1.96
CA VAL A 503 12.90 20.58 3.07
C VAL A 503 13.72 21.78 2.56
N ILE A 504 14.77 21.56 1.77
CA ILE A 504 15.59 22.64 1.22
C ILE A 504 14.76 23.54 0.30
N SER A 505 13.93 22.95 -0.56
CA SER A 505 13.06 23.71 -1.46
C SER A 505 12.12 24.62 -0.67
N LEU A 506 11.48 24.11 0.38
CA LEU A 506 10.62 24.93 1.23
C LEU A 506 11.39 26.03 1.98
N GLY A 507 12.56 25.71 2.53
CA GLY A 507 13.43 26.68 3.20
C GLY A 507 13.83 27.83 2.27
N ALA A 508 14.29 27.51 1.06
CA ALA A 508 14.65 28.50 0.04
C ALA A 508 13.46 29.39 -0.35
N LEU A 509 12.27 28.81 -0.55
CA LEU A 509 11.06 29.55 -0.90
C LEU A 509 10.60 30.50 0.23
N VAL A 510 10.73 30.06 1.50
CA VAL A 510 10.46 30.89 2.67
C VAL A 510 11.41 32.09 2.73
N VAL A 511 12.71 31.86 2.53
CA VAL A 511 13.74 32.92 2.54
C VAL A 511 13.51 33.91 1.39
N LEU A 512 13.39 33.42 0.15
CA LEU A 512 13.19 34.25 -1.04
C LEU A 512 11.99 35.19 -0.87
N ARG A 513 10.91 34.68 -0.29
CA ARG A 513 9.75 35.51 -0.04
C ARG A 513 9.98 36.57 1.04
N ARG A 514 10.59 36.21 2.17
CA ARG A 514 10.89 37.17 3.25
C ARG A 514 11.77 38.30 2.72
N THR A 515 12.80 37.97 1.94
CA THR A 515 13.67 38.96 1.29
C THR A 515 12.89 39.84 0.32
N ALA A 516 12.04 39.27 -0.54
CA ALA A 516 11.19 40.05 -1.46
C ALA A 516 10.19 40.97 -0.73
N SER A 517 9.74 40.60 0.46
CA SER A 517 8.89 41.45 1.31
C SER A 517 9.68 42.59 1.94
N ILE A 518 10.90 42.33 2.41
CA ILE A 518 11.79 43.34 2.99
C ILE A 518 12.19 44.38 1.94
N LEU A 519 12.56 43.93 0.74
CA LEU A 519 12.95 44.81 -0.36
C LEU A 519 11.79 45.71 -0.80
N ARG A 520 10.58 45.16 -0.96
CA ARG A 520 9.38 45.96 -1.26
C ARG A 520 9.07 46.99 -0.17
N ASN A 521 9.27 46.64 1.10
CA ASN A 521 9.05 47.59 2.18
C ASN A 521 10.12 48.70 2.19
N ARG A 522 11.36 48.40 1.78
CA ARG A 522 12.44 49.41 1.66
C ARG A 522 12.28 50.33 0.46
N GLU A 523 11.65 49.90 -0.62
CA GLU A 523 11.32 50.78 -1.77
C GLU A 523 10.14 51.71 -1.50
N MET A 524 9.38 51.50 -0.42
CA MET A 524 8.26 52.36 0.00
C MET A 524 8.66 53.43 1.03
N TYR A 525 9.91 53.43 1.50
CA TYR A 525 10.51 54.49 2.32
C TYR A 525 11.60 55.18 1.51
#